data_AF-A0AB33KUC8-F1
#
_entry.id   AF-A0AB33KUC8-F1
#
_cell.length_a   1.000
_cell.length_b   1.000
_cell.length_c   1.000
_cell.angle_alpha   90.00
_cell.angle_beta   90.00
_cell.angle_gamma   90.00
#
_symmetry.space_group_name_H-M   'P 1'
#
loop_
_entity.id
_entity.type
_entity.pdbx_description
1 polymer ?
#
loop_
_entity_poly.entity_id
_entity_poly.type
_entity_poly.pdbx_seq_one_letter_code
_entity_poly.pdbx_strand_id
1 'polypeptide(L)'
;MKAIYKFKFLLLVLLSLVTVSCLDDSVTDFGKGPVVVQFPASELSQNFLQDGSGTVYDFEIPVQYFGGDNTPLSKDVTLTVGINSELTTATEGFEFSLSETSFTIPTGSNSAMVSLKVNSANLDSSDPKIVALEILDSSESASNNRGIILLTLQGICPSNLAGSYAYTAGNGNDVTITETGTGTYSVSNDNAFGGNYPIYVSDLCGTLTITGGYLADNFGIPVSGSGSVSEDGNTITLIYTVDGYFSNRTMVMEKK
;
A
#
# COMPACT_ATOMS: atom_id res chain seq x y z
N MET A 1 -9.20 -50.41 -57.42
CA MET A 1 -8.10 -50.02 -56.50
C MET A 1 -7.21 -48.85 -56.96
N LYS A 2 -7.25 -48.37 -58.22
CA LYS A 2 -6.38 -47.26 -58.69
C LYS A 2 -6.96 -45.84 -58.51
N ALA A 3 -8.27 -45.68 -58.31
CA ALA A 3 -8.92 -44.37 -58.15
C ALA A 3 -8.79 -43.79 -56.73
N ILE A 4 -8.69 -44.65 -55.71
CA ILE A 4 -8.59 -44.23 -54.29
C ILE A 4 -7.24 -43.57 -53.98
N TYR A 5 -6.16 -43.96 -54.67
CA TYR A 5 -4.82 -43.38 -54.47
C TYR A 5 -4.69 -41.96 -55.07
N LYS A 6 -5.40 -41.65 -56.16
CA LYS A 6 -5.39 -40.30 -56.76
C LYS A 6 -6.17 -39.28 -55.94
N PHE A 7 -7.25 -39.70 -55.28
CA PHE A 7 -8.03 -38.84 -54.38
C PHE A 7 -7.28 -38.53 -53.08
N LYS A 8 -6.52 -39.50 -52.54
CA LYS A 8 -5.65 -39.29 -51.36
C LYS A 8 -4.48 -38.35 -51.63
N PHE A 9 -3.92 -38.38 -52.84
CA PHE A 9 -2.82 -37.48 -53.21
C PHE A 9 -3.31 -36.02 -53.42
N LEU A 10 -4.52 -35.85 -53.96
CA LEU A 10 -5.15 -34.53 -54.11
C LEU A 10 -5.52 -33.91 -52.75
N LEU A 11 -5.97 -34.73 -51.79
CA LEU A 11 -6.29 -34.29 -50.43
C LEU A 11 -5.04 -33.88 -49.64
N LEU A 12 -3.89 -34.53 -49.88
CA LEU A 12 -2.63 -34.22 -49.20
C LEU A 12 -2.00 -32.89 -49.67
N VAL A 13 -2.16 -32.54 -50.94
CA VAL A 13 -1.67 -31.27 -51.52
C VAL A 13 -2.56 -30.09 -51.14
N LEU A 14 -3.87 -30.32 -50.94
CA LEU A 14 -4.78 -29.26 -50.47
C LEU A 14 -4.59 -28.92 -48.98
N LEU A 15 -4.07 -29.86 -48.19
CA LEU A 15 -3.81 -29.69 -46.76
C LEU A 15 -2.49 -28.93 -46.47
N SER A 16 -1.55 -28.88 -47.43
CA SER A 16 -0.30 -28.11 -47.28
C SER A 16 -0.44 -26.61 -47.58
N LEU A 17 -1.60 -26.16 -48.07
CA LEU A 17 -1.87 -24.76 -48.40
C LEU A 17 -2.47 -23.95 -47.24
N VAL A 18 -2.72 -24.57 -46.07
CA VAL A 18 -3.39 -23.92 -44.93
C VAL A 18 -2.43 -23.52 -43.79
N THR A 19 -1.12 -23.72 -43.94
CA THR A 19 -0.14 -23.42 -42.86
C THR A 19 0.59 -22.09 -43.03
N VAL A 20 0.13 -21.20 -43.91
CA VAL A 20 0.58 -19.80 -43.93
C VAL A 20 -0.51 -18.95 -43.29
N SER A 21 -0.92 -19.27 -42.06
CA SER A 21 -1.32 -18.19 -41.16
C SER A 21 -0.03 -17.46 -40.82
N CYS A 22 0.29 -16.43 -41.60
CA CYS A 22 1.04 -15.32 -41.05
C CYS A 22 0.25 -14.92 -39.81
N LEU A 23 0.73 -15.34 -38.63
CA LEU A 23 0.49 -14.57 -37.42
C LEU A 23 1.08 -13.22 -37.76
N ASP A 24 0.23 -12.34 -38.27
CA ASP A 24 0.53 -10.93 -38.33
C ASP A 24 0.59 -10.53 -36.85
N ASP A 25 1.79 -10.69 -36.27
CA ASP A 25 2.21 -10.04 -35.03
C ASP A 25 2.27 -8.53 -35.31
N SER A 26 1.14 -8.00 -35.78
CA SER A 26 0.87 -6.58 -35.85
C SER A 26 0.85 -6.13 -34.41
N VAL A 27 2.02 -5.68 -33.97
CA VAL A 27 2.15 -4.99 -32.70
C VAL A 27 1.19 -3.83 -32.79
N THR A 28 0.17 -3.82 -31.93
CA THR A 28 -0.85 -2.79 -31.94
C THR A 28 -0.19 -1.45 -31.61
N ASP A 29 0.17 -0.71 -32.66
CA ASP A 29 0.78 0.59 -32.59
C ASP A 29 -0.32 1.65 -32.70
N PHE A 30 -0.55 2.38 -31.61
CA PHE A 30 -1.52 3.47 -31.53
C PHE A 30 -0.93 4.82 -31.98
N GLY A 31 0.17 4.81 -32.74
CA GLY A 31 0.83 5.99 -33.31
C GLY A 31 2.02 6.53 -32.50
N LYS A 32 2.31 5.94 -31.33
CA LYS A 32 3.49 6.24 -30.49
C LYS A 32 4.38 5.02 -30.26
N GLY A 33 4.20 3.93 -31.01
CA GLY A 33 4.99 2.72 -30.88
C GLY A 33 4.51 1.76 -29.78
N PRO A 34 5.20 0.62 -29.61
CA PRO A 34 4.78 -0.48 -28.75
C PRO A 34 5.08 -0.26 -27.26
N VAL A 35 5.67 0.89 -26.92
CA VAL A 35 6.06 1.24 -25.55
C VAL A 35 4.91 1.96 -24.87
N VAL A 36 4.59 1.51 -23.66
CA VAL A 36 3.48 1.99 -22.84
C VAL A 36 4.01 2.42 -21.47
N VAL A 37 3.81 3.70 -21.13
CA VAL A 37 4.09 4.29 -19.81
C VAL A 37 2.90 4.08 -18.90
N GLN A 38 3.16 3.72 -17.65
CA GLN A 38 2.15 3.43 -16.64
C GLN A 38 2.68 3.52 -15.21
N PHE A 39 1.76 3.59 -14.25
CA PHE A 39 2.06 3.26 -12.86
C PHE A 39 2.17 1.74 -12.66
N PRO A 40 3.05 1.25 -11.77
CA PRO A 40 3.21 -0.18 -11.50
C PRO A 40 1.99 -0.81 -10.81
N ALA A 41 1.23 -0.01 -10.07
CA ALA A 41 0.01 -0.38 -9.38
C ALA A 41 -1.08 0.68 -9.66
N SER A 42 -2.34 0.30 -9.44
CA SER A 42 -3.48 1.23 -9.51
C SER A 42 -3.74 1.95 -8.19
N GLU A 43 -3.19 1.45 -7.09
CA GLU A 43 -3.37 1.98 -5.75
C GLU A 43 -2.06 1.89 -4.96
N LEU A 44 -1.80 2.90 -4.14
CA LEU A 44 -0.69 2.93 -3.18
C LEU A 44 -1.17 3.65 -1.92
N SER A 45 -0.87 3.09 -0.76
CA SER A 45 -1.22 3.68 0.53
C SER A 45 0.03 3.95 1.33
N GLN A 46 0.12 5.13 1.93
CA GLN A 46 1.26 5.55 2.72
C GLN A 46 0.81 6.26 4.00
N ASN A 47 1.48 5.92 5.10
CA ASN A 47 1.31 6.59 6.38
C ASN A 47 2.31 7.74 6.51
N PHE A 48 1.84 8.87 7.04
CA PHE A 48 2.61 10.08 7.27
C PHE A 48 2.55 10.49 8.73
N LEU A 49 3.72 10.58 9.36
CA LEU A 49 3.82 10.90 10.77
C LEU A 49 3.48 12.39 11.03
N GLN A 50 2.56 12.61 11.95
CA GLN A 50 2.13 13.89 12.50
C GLN A 50 2.71 14.01 13.91
N ASP A 51 3.89 14.60 14.00
CA ASP A 51 4.63 14.83 15.24
C ASP A 51 4.47 16.28 15.76
N GLY A 52 3.58 17.06 15.14
CA GLY A 52 3.37 18.47 15.45
C GLY A 52 4.43 19.43 14.90
N SER A 53 5.46 18.92 14.18
CA SER A 53 6.51 19.76 13.59
C SER A 53 6.09 20.51 12.32
N GLY A 54 4.96 20.11 11.71
CA GLY A 54 4.56 20.64 10.40
C GLY A 54 5.38 20.05 9.24
N THR A 55 5.93 18.84 9.40
CA THR A 55 6.76 18.20 8.36
C THR A 55 6.01 18.02 7.05
N VAL A 56 6.67 18.37 5.95
CA VAL A 56 6.24 18.06 4.59
C VAL A 56 7.10 16.91 4.07
N TYR A 57 6.45 15.81 3.66
CA TYR A 57 7.10 14.61 3.15
C TYR A 57 7.16 14.66 1.62
N ASP A 58 8.30 14.24 1.06
CA ASP A 58 8.41 13.95 -0.37
C ASP A 58 7.98 12.50 -0.59
N PHE A 59 6.77 12.30 -1.12
CA PHE A 59 6.24 10.99 -1.44
C PHE A 59 6.63 10.63 -2.88
N GLU A 60 7.54 9.67 -3.02
CA GLU A 60 8.03 9.19 -4.32
C GLU A 60 7.14 8.09 -4.88
N ILE A 61 6.44 8.39 -5.98
CA ILE A 61 5.55 7.47 -6.69
C ILE A 61 6.27 6.94 -7.93
N PRO A 62 6.49 5.62 -8.04
CA PRO A 62 7.16 5.04 -9.19
C PRO A 62 6.29 5.14 -10.45
N VAL A 63 6.92 5.53 -11.55
CA VAL A 63 6.37 5.43 -12.91
C VAL A 63 7.34 4.62 -13.77
N GLN A 64 6.79 3.83 -14.69
CA GLN A 64 7.58 2.92 -15.51
C GLN A 64 7.02 2.79 -16.92
N TYR A 65 7.81 2.24 -17.83
CA TYR A 65 7.34 1.84 -19.15
C TYR A 65 7.67 0.38 -19.47
N PHE A 66 6.87 -0.21 -20.37
CA PHE A 66 7.11 -1.54 -20.95
C PHE A 66 6.82 -1.54 -22.43
N GLY A 67 7.46 -2.43 -23.18
CA GLY A 67 7.24 -2.58 -24.60
C GLY A 67 8.53 -2.87 -25.35
N GLY A 68 8.42 -3.22 -26.63
CA GLY A 68 9.55 -3.67 -27.43
C GLY A 68 10.09 -5.03 -26.97
N ASP A 69 11.40 -5.13 -26.80
CA ASP A 69 12.14 -6.31 -26.33
C ASP A 69 12.37 -6.32 -24.81
N ASN A 70 11.63 -5.47 -24.07
CA ASN A 70 11.80 -5.23 -22.62
C ASN A 70 13.20 -4.75 -22.22
N THR A 71 13.95 -4.16 -23.16
CA THR A 71 15.21 -3.51 -22.87
C THR A 71 15.02 -2.00 -22.64
N PRO A 72 15.86 -1.36 -21.80
CA PRO A 72 15.81 0.08 -21.64
C PRO A 72 16.05 0.82 -22.95
N LEU A 73 15.24 1.84 -23.21
CA LEU A 73 15.36 2.68 -24.39
C LEU A 73 16.66 3.49 -24.37
N SER A 74 17.23 3.66 -25.57
CA SER A 74 18.40 4.52 -25.83
C SER A 74 18.06 6.01 -25.94
N LYS A 75 16.86 6.39 -25.48
CA LYS A 75 16.37 7.78 -25.43
C LYS A 75 15.60 8.00 -24.12
N ASP A 76 15.51 9.26 -23.73
CA ASP A 76 14.67 9.67 -22.60
C ASP A 76 13.19 9.55 -22.95
N VAL A 77 12.37 9.14 -21.97
CA VAL A 77 10.91 9.14 -22.06
C VAL A 77 10.37 10.25 -21.17
N THR A 78 9.86 11.32 -21.79
CA THR A 78 9.21 12.41 -21.08
C THR A 78 7.74 12.09 -20.84
N LEU A 79 7.24 12.43 -19.65
CA LEU A 79 5.82 12.32 -19.30
C LEU A 79 5.34 13.57 -18.56
N THR A 80 4.05 13.86 -18.71
CA THR A 80 3.34 14.90 -17.98
C THR A 80 2.31 14.23 -17.09
N VAL A 81 2.37 14.49 -15.79
CA VAL A 81 1.39 14.05 -14.81
C VAL A 81 0.57 15.22 -14.27
N GLY A 82 -0.64 14.93 -13.82
CA GLY A 82 -1.50 15.90 -13.17
C GLY A 82 -2.47 15.24 -12.20
N ILE A 83 -3.25 16.08 -11.54
CA ILE A 83 -4.24 15.62 -10.56
C ILE A 83 -5.57 15.39 -11.27
N ASN A 84 -6.12 14.19 -11.12
CA ASN A 84 -7.48 13.90 -11.51
C ASN A 84 -8.43 14.39 -10.41
N SER A 85 -9.07 15.54 -10.63
CA SER A 85 -9.92 16.19 -9.63
C SER A 85 -11.22 15.45 -9.33
N GLU A 86 -11.66 14.55 -10.22
CA GLU A 86 -12.92 13.79 -10.03
C GLU A 86 -12.75 12.66 -9.01
N LEU A 87 -11.56 12.06 -8.94
CA LEU A 87 -11.24 10.94 -8.05
C LEU A 87 -10.46 11.35 -6.79
N THR A 88 -10.00 12.61 -6.74
CA THR A 88 -9.24 13.16 -5.61
C THR A 88 -10.17 13.69 -4.53
N THR A 89 -9.92 13.31 -3.28
CA THR A 89 -10.64 13.83 -2.10
C THR A 89 -9.78 14.76 -1.23
N ALA A 90 -8.46 14.77 -1.43
CA ALA A 90 -7.54 15.72 -0.80
C ALA A 90 -7.58 17.09 -1.49
N THR A 91 -7.19 18.16 -0.79
CA THR A 91 -7.12 19.52 -1.33
C THR A 91 -5.68 19.91 -1.63
N GLU A 92 -5.40 20.23 -2.90
CA GLU A 92 -4.08 20.73 -3.30
C GLU A 92 -3.78 22.09 -2.66
N GLY A 93 -2.54 22.27 -2.20
CA GLY A 93 -2.09 23.41 -1.41
C GLY A 93 -2.42 23.32 0.08
N PHE A 94 -3.23 22.34 0.50
CA PHE A 94 -3.54 22.09 1.91
C PHE A 94 -2.96 20.76 2.39
N GLU A 95 -3.50 19.60 1.99
CA GLU A 95 -2.96 18.28 2.37
C GLU A 95 -1.78 17.85 1.50
N PHE A 96 -1.72 18.28 0.24
CA PHE A 96 -0.63 17.91 -0.68
C PHE A 96 -0.32 19.03 -1.68
N SER A 97 0.80 18.92 -2.40
CA SER A 97 1.09 19.77 -3.56
C SER A 97 1.92 19.03 -4.61
N LEU A 98 1.56 19.18 -5.88
CA LEU A 98 2.35 18.67 -7.00
C LEU A 98 3.23 19.80 -7.55
N SER A 99 4.49 19.85 -7.10
CA SER A 99 5.41 20.94 -7.44
C SER A 99 5.89 20.91 -8.89
N GLU A 100 5.95 19.72 -9.49
CA GLU A 100 6.40 19.47 -10.85
C GLU A 100 5.40 18.56 -11.54
N THR A 101 5.08 18.87 -12.80
CA THR A 101 4.17 18.06 -13.62
C THR A 101 4.91 17.32 -14.73
N SER A 102 6.17 17.66 -15.01
CA SER A 102 6.95 17.05 -16.08
C SER A 102 8.06 16.19 -15.49
N PHE A 103 8.07 14.92 -15.87
CA PHE A 103 9.04 13.93 -15.40
C PHE A 103 9.70 13.25 -16.58
N THR A 104 10.92 12.75 -16.36
CA THR A 104 11.69 12.04 -17.38
C THR A 104 12.16 10.71 -16.83
N ILE A 105 11.86 9.64 -17.55
CA ILE A 105 12.52 8.35 -17.36
C ILE A 105 13.80 8.41 -18.21
N PRO A 106 14.99 8.41 -17.58
CA PRO A 106 16.23 8.62 -18.29
C PRO A 106 16.56 7.41 -19.17
N THR A 107 17.29 7.65 -20.26
CA THR A 107 17.84 6.58 -21.10
C THR A 107 18.61 5.56 -20.26
N GLY A 108 18.46 4.27 -20.60
CA GLY A 108 19.06 3.18 -19.84
C GLY A 108 18.30 2.77 -18.58
N SER A 109 17.21 3.48 -18.22
CA SER A 109 16.26 3.09 -17.16
C SER A 109 14.87 2.80 -17.74
N ASN A 110 14.10 1.98 -17.01
CA ASN A 110 12.69 1.70 -17.32
C ASN A 110 11.73 2.39 -16.35
N SER A 111 12.26 3.09 -15.34
CA SER A 111 11.48 3.72 -14.29
C SER A 111 12.07 5.04 -13.80
N ALA A 112 11.20 5.89 -13.27
CA ALA A 112 11.54 7.10 -12.54
C ALA A 112 10.57 7.29 -11.36
N MET A 113 10.83 8.28 -10.52
CA MET A 113 9.94 8.66 -9.43
C MET A 113 9.27 10.00 -9.73
N VAL A 114 7.96 10.04 -9.55
CA VAL A 114 7.18 11.27 -9.47
C VAL A 114 7.17 11.71 -8.01
N SER A 115 7.51 12.96 -7.71
CA SER A 115 7.48 13.48 -6.34
C SER A 115 6.16 14.22 -6.07
N LEU A 116 5.48 13.82 -5.00
CA LEU A 116 4.31 14.51 -4.46
C LEU A 116 4.64 14.99 -3.04
N LYS A 117 4.49 16.29 -2.78
CA LYS A 117 4.69 16.82 -1.43
C LYS A 117 3.43 16.62 -0.60
N VAL A 118 3.55 16.02 0.57
CA VAL A 118 2.44 15.74 1.49
C VAL A 118 2.65 16.50 2.79
N ASN A 119 1.71 17.38 3.13
CA ASN A 119 1.72 18.11 4.39
C ASN A 119 1.02 17.27 5.46
N SER A 120 1.80 16.55 6.27
CA SER A 120 1.21 15.62 7.23
C SER A 120 0.37 16.31 8.28
N ALA A 121 0.72 17.53 8.69
CA ALA A 121 -0.01 18.26 9.74
C ALA A 121 -1.47 18.56 9.38
N ASN A 122 -1.82 18.55 8.10
CA ASN A 122 -3.18 18.80 7.62
C ASN A 122 -3.97 17.52 7.34
N LEU A 123 -3.38 16.34 7.51
CA LEU A 123 -4.08 15.07 7.36
C LEU A 123 -4.98 14.81 8.57
N ASP A 124 -6.16 14.24 8.32
CA ASP A 124 -7.02 13.73 9.37
C ASP A 124 -6.75 12.23 9.52
N SER A 125 -6.33 11.79 10.72
CA SER A 125 -6.08 10.38 10.98
C SER A 125 -7.35 9.53 10.90
N SER A 126 -8.52 10.13 11.15
CA SER A 126 -9.83 9.47 11.12
C SER A 126 -10.53 9.53 9.75
N ASP A 127 -10.05 10.37 8.84
CA ASP A 127 -10.59 10.53 7.48
C ASP A 127 -9.45 10.55 6.44
N PRO A 128 -8.94 9.37 6.06
CA PRO A 128 -7.82 9.26 5.11
C PRO A 128 -8.20 9.83 3.75
N LYS A 129 -7.33 10.65 3.17
CA LYS A 129 -7.60 11.32 1.89
C LYS A 129 -6.99 10.57 0.72
N ILE A 130 -7.56 10.77 -0.47
CA ILE A 130 -7.12 10.16 -1.72
C ILE A 130 -6.62 11.26 -2.65
N VAL A 131 -5.45 11.06 -3.25
CA VAL A 131 -4.94 11.82 -4.39
C VAL A 131 -4.91 10.91 -5.60
N ALA A 132 -5.65 11.26 -6.66
CA ALA A 132 -5.60 10.54 -7.92
C ALA A 132 -4.60 11.23 -8.86
N LEU A 133 -3.48 10.58 -9.11
CA LEU A 133 -2.45 11.07 -10.03
C LEU A 133 -2.64 10.40 -11.40
N GLU A 134 -2.63 11.20 -12.46
CA GLU A 134 -2.91 10.78 -13.83
C GLU A 134 -1.75 11.15 -14.77
N ILE A 135 -1.39 10.24 -15.67
CA ILE A 135 -0.49 10.50 -16.79
C ILE A 135 -1.31 11.18 -17.89
N LEU A 136 -1.16 12.49 -18.02
CA LEU A 136 -1.89 13.32 -18.99
C LEU A 136 -1.31 13.22 -20.40
N ASP A 137 0.03 13.15 -20.50
CA ASP A 137 0.72 12.99 -21.77
C ASP A 137 2.07 12.27 -21.58
N SER A 138 2.59 11.69 -22.68
CA SER A 138 3.88 11.02 -22.72
C SER A 138 4.46 11.06 -24.12
N SER A 139 5.78 11.05 -24.23
CA SER A 139 6.48 10.84 -25.51
C SER A 139 6.21 9.47 -26.14
N GLU A 140 5.79 8.50 -25.33
CA GLU A 140 5.35 7.15 -25.73
C GLU A 140 3.83 6.98 -25.46
N SER A 141 3.27 5.80 -25.72
CA SER A 141 1.86 5.54 -25.40
C SER A 141 1.63 5.58 -23.88
N ALA A 142 0.51 6.13 -23.40
CA ALA A 142 0.09 6.03 -22.01
C ALA A 142 -0.89 4.85 -21.85
N SER A 143 -0.80 4.13 -20.72
CA SER A 143 -1.70 3.01 -20.46
C SER A 143 -3.13 3.48 -20.15
N ASN A 144 -4.12 2.95 -20.88
CA ASN A 144 -5.53 3.22 -20.58
C ASN A 144 -5.99 2.62 -19.24
N ASN A 145 -5.35 1.54 -18.79
CA ASN A 145 -5.77 0.81 -17.59
C ASN A 145 -4.94 1.16 -16.34
N ARG A 146 -3.75 1.73 -16.53
CA ARG A 146 -2.79 2.07 -15.46
C ARG A 146 -2.17 3.46 -15.64
N GLY A 147 -2.88 4.34 -16.34
CA GLY A 147 -2.56 5.75 -16.49
C GLY A 147 -2.95 6.59 -15.28
N ILE A 148 -3.75 6.03 -14.36
CA ILE A 148 -4.15 6.66 -13.10
C ILE A 148 -3.71 5.77 -11.94
N ILE A 149 -3.21 6.38 -10.86
CA ILE A 149 -2.95 5.75 -9.57
C ILE A 149 -3.68 6.50 -8.46
N LEU A 150 -4.32 5.76 -7.55
CA LEU A 150 -4.93 6.31 -6.34
C LEU A 150 -3.96 6.21 -5.17
N LEU A 151 -3.64 7.36 -4.58
CA LEU A 151 -2.71 7.49 -3.47
C LEU A 151 -3.50 7.76 -2.20
N THR A 152 -3.55 6.81 -1.27
CA THR A 152 -4.15 7.03 0.05
C THR A 152 -3.13 7.68 0.98
N LEU A 153 -3.47 8.87 1.47
CA LEU A 153 -2.70 9.65 2.42
C LEU A 153 -3.29 9.47 3.81
N GLN A 154 -2.59 8.71 4.67
CA GLN A 154 -3.02 8.45 6.04
C GLN A 154 -2.16 9.24 7.03
N GLY A 155 -2.76 10.16 7.77
CA GLY A 155 -2.10 10.79 8.92
C GLY A 155 -2.00 9.79 10.08
N ILE A 156 -0.83 9.69 10.71
CA ILE A 156 -0.63 8.91 11.94
C ILE A 156 0.07 9.78 13.00
N CYS A 157 -0.40 9.75 14.24
CA CYS A 157 0.27 10.38 15.38
C CYS A 157 0.43 9.39 16.54
N PRO A 158 1.34 8.40 16.41
CA PRO A 158 1.55 7.39 17.42
C PRO A 158 2.07 8.01 18.71
N SER A 159 1.46 7.62 19.83
CA SER A 159 1.55 8.23 21.15
C SER A 159 2.82 7.86 21.93
N ASN A 160 3.93 7.53 21.25
CA ASN A 160 5.19 7.04 21.84
C ASN A 160 4.95 6.08 23.03
N LEU A 161 4.29 4.96 22.74
CA LEU A 161 3.81 4.02 23.76
C LEU A 161 4.91 3.11 24.31
N ALA A 162 6.10 3.12 23.71
CA ALA A 162 7.18 2.25 24.16
C ALA A 162 7.63 2.62 25.58
N GLY A 163 7.78 1.61 26.44
CA GLY A 163 8.22 1.82 27.82
C GLY A 163 7.73 0.78 28.80
N SER A 164 7.98 1.05 30.08
CA SER A 164 7.56 0.22 31.21
C SER A 164 6.28 0.75 31.82
N TYR A 165 5.34 -0.16 32.07
CA TYR A 165 4.03 0.11 32.62
C TYR A 165 3.72 -0.89 33.73
N ALA A 166 2.66 -0.64 34.49
CA ALA A 166 2.06 -1.59 35.43
C ALA A 166 0.54 -1.63 35.27
N TYR A 167 -0.07 -2.79 35.50
CA TYR A 167 -1.53 -2.87 35.52
C TYR A 167 -2.12 -2.22 36.77
N THR A 168 -3.09 -1.32 36.58
CA THR A 168 -3.80 -0.66 37.69
C THR A 168 -4.95 -1.52 38.22
N ALA A 169 -5.50 -2.39 37.37
CA ALA A 169 -6.51 -3.37 37.72
C ALA A 169 -5.99 -4.79 37.38
N GLY A 170 -5.61 -5.56 38.41
CA GLY A 170 -5.05 -6.90 38.27
C GLY A 170 -3.99 -7.20 39.33
N ASN A 171 -2.94 -7.95 38.94
CA ASN A 171 -1.89 -8.44 39.85
C ASN A 171 -0.79 -7.40 40.16
N GLY A 172 -0.87 -6.18 39.60
CA GLY A 172 0.21 -5.18 39.69
C GLY A 172 1.49 -5.58 38.93
N ASN A 173 1.38 -6.56 38.03
CA ASN A 173 2.51 -7.03 37.24
C ASN A 173 3.03 -5.93 36.31
N ASP A 174 4.35 -5.94 36.15
CA ASP A 174 5.04 -5.11 35.17
C ASP A 174 4.68 -5.60 33.76
N VAL A 175 4.47 -4.64 32.87
CA VAL A 175 4.24 -4.89 31.45
C VAL A 175 5.14 -3.95 30.66
N THR A 176 5.76 -4.47 29.61
CA THR A 176 6.60 -3.70 28.71
C THR A 176 5.90 -3.57 27.37
N ILE A 177 5.82 -2.34 26.88
CA ILE A 177 5.34 -2.05 25.53
C ILE A 177 6.57 -1.79 24.66
N THR A 178 6.70 -2.53 23.57
CA THR A 178 7.80 -2.42 22.60
C THR A 178 7.25 -1.98 21.26
N GLU A 179 7.84 -0.96 20.64
CA GLU A 179 7.53 -0.57 19.26
C GLU A 179 8.06 -1.62 18.29
N THR A 180 7.20 -2.12 17.39
CA THR A 180 7.53 -3.12 16.37
C THR A 180 7.60 -2.53 14.96
N GLY A 181 7.16 -1.29 14.81
CA GLY A 181 7.06 -0.52 13.57
C GLY A 181 6.33 0.79 13.85
N THR A 182 6.33 1.73 12.91
CA THR A 182 5.71 3.03 13.12
C THR A 182 4.22 2.89 13.44
N GLY A 183 3.83 3.23 14.67
CA GLY A 183 2.46 3.10 15.15
C GLY A 183 2.00 1.66 15.42
N THR A 184 2.91 0.69 15.49
CA THR A 184 2.61 -0.69 15.87
C THR A 184 3.46 -1.12 17.06
N TYR A 185 2.84 -1.84 18.01
CA TYR A 185 3.44 -2.19 19.28
C TYR A 185 3.13 -3.63 19.69
N SER A 186 3.98 -4.19 20.54
CA SER A 186 3.75 -5.43 21.28
C SER A 186 3.70 -5.14 22.77
N VAL A 187 2.63 -5.58 23.43
CA VAL A 187 2.44 -5.58 24.88
C VAL A 187 2.90 -6.94 25.39
N SER A 188 3.85 -7.00 26.33
CA SER A 188 4.56 -8.24 26.70
C SER A 188 3.71 -9.38 27.26
N ASN A 189 2.57 -9.05 27.88
CA ASN A 189 1.67 -9.99 28.53
C ASN A 189 0.27 -9.37 28.62
N ASP A 190 -0.73 -10.18 28.97
CA ASP A 190 -2.09 -9.73 29.24
C ASP A 190 -2.39 -9.66 30.74
N ASN A 191 -3.62 -9.26 31.10
CA ASN A 191 -4.06 -9.14 32.50
C ASN A 191 -5.06 -10.23 32.95
N ALA A 192 -5.33 -11.24 32.12
CA ALA A 192 -6.24 -12.35 32.41
C ALA A 192 -5.49 -13.63 32.76
N PHE A 193 -4.46 -13.95 31.99
CA PHE A 193 -3.70 -15.18 32.12
C PHE A 193 -2.42 -14.95 32.95
N GLY A 194 -1.93 -16.02 33.59
CA GLY A 194 -0.70 -15.97 34.39
C GLY A 194 0.59 -16.10 33.59
N GLY A 195 0.50 -16.29 32.27
CA GLY A 195 1.64 -16.45 31.36
C GLY A 195 2.00 -15.17 30.62
N ASN A 196 3.17 -15.17 29.98
CA ASN A 196 3.62 -14.04 29.15
C ASN A 196 3.10 -14.20 27.72
N TYR A 197 1.88 -13.73 27.49
CA TYR A 197 1.22 -13.81 26.19
C TYR A 197 1.14 -12.44 25.53
N PRO A 198 1.90 -12.20 24.45
CA PRO A 198 1.95 -10.88 23.86
C PRO A 198 0.64 -10.54 23.13
N ILE A 199 0.25 -9.28 23.24
CA ILE A 199 -0.85 -8.67 22.48
C ILE A 199 -0.24 -7.65 21.50
N TYR A 200 -0.69 -7.67 20.25
CA TYR A 200 -0.26 -6.73 19.22
C TYR A 200 -1.28 -5.62 19.05
N VAL A 201 -0.78 -4.38 18.99
CA VAL A 201 -1.61 -3.17 18.99
C VAL A 201 -1.12 -2.24 17.89
N SER A 202 -2.05 -1.68 17.12
CA SER A 202 -1.79 -0.50 16.28
C SER A 202 -2.37 0.74 16.94
N ASP A 203 -1.63 1.85 16.86
CA ASP A 203 -2.01 3.15 17.39
C ASP A 203 -2.21 4.14 16.27
N LEU A 204 -3.40 4.73 16.26
CA LEU A 204 -3.77 5.82 15.38
C LEU A 204 -4.23 6.99 16.25
N CYS A 205 -3.30 7.88 16.58
CA CYS A 205 -3.60 9.11 17.30
C CYS A 205 -4.26 8.90 18.67
N GLY A 206 -3.72 7.96 19.45
CA GLY A 206 -4.24 7.61 20.76
C GLY A 206 -5.45 6.70 20.71
N THR A 207 -5.93 6.33 19.52
CA THR A 207 -6.92 5.29 19.31
C THR A 207 -6.23 3.98 18.99
N LEU A 208 -6.42 2.98 19.86
CA LEU A 208 -5.72 1.70 19.76
C LEU A 208 -6.63 0.64 19.16
N THR A 209 -6.07 -0.20 18.28
CA THR A 209 -6.72 -1.41 17.76
C THR A 209 -5.85 -2.61 18.08
N ILE A 210 -6.45 -3.67 18.62
CA ILE A 210 -5.74 -4.93 18.85
C ILE A 210 -5.79 -5.74 17.56
N THR A 211 -4.62 -5.93 16.96
CA THR A 211 -4.45 -6.60 15.67
C THR A 211 -4.16 -8.08 15.80
N GLY A 212 -3.88 -8.55 17.02
CA GLY A 212 -3.73 -9.96 17.33
C GLY A 212 -3.15 -10.21 18.72
N GLY A 213 -2.87 -11.48 19.00
CA GLY A 213 -2.19 -11.92 20.21
C GLY A 213 -1.71 -13.36 20.04
N TYR A 214 -0.81 -13.80 20.92
CA TYR A 214 -0.28 -15.15 20.86
C TYR A 214 -0.46 -15.88 22.18
N LEU A 215 -1.32 -16.91 22.17
CA LEU A 215 -1.46 -17.89 23.24
C LEU A 215 -0.75 -19.17 22.83
N ALA A 216 0.48 -19.35 23.32
CA ALA A 216 1.35 -20.49 22.99
C ALA A 216 0.67 -21.85 23.27
N ASP A 217 -0.09 -21.91 24.36
CA ASP A 217 -0.76 -23.12 24.83
C ASP A 217 -2.05 -23.45 24.06
N ASN A 218 -2.50 -22.59 23.12
CA ASN A 218 -3.76 -22.80 22.42
C ASN A 218 -3.76 -22.35 20.94
N PHE A 219 -2.66 -22.62 20.21
CA PHE A 219 -2.62 -22.59 18.74
C PHE A 219 -3.08 -21.28 18.07
N GLY A 220 -2.80 -20.11 18.66
CA GLY A 220 -3.06 -18.83 18.00
C GLY A 220 -4.54 -18.44 17.96
N ILE A 221 -5.22 -18.56 19.10
CA ILE A 221 -6.58 -18.03 19.26
C ILE A 221 -6.63 -16.56 18.84
N PRO A 222 -7.65 -16.15 18.06
CA PRO A 222 -7.88 -14.75 17.77
C PRO A 222 -8.02 -13.93 19.05
N VAL A 223 -7.19 -12.89 19.13
CA VAL A 223 -7.32 -11.81 20.11
C VAL A 223 -7.66 -10.55 19.35
N SER A 224 -8.74 -9.88 19.74
CA SER A 224 -9.21 -8.66 19.09
C SER A 224 -9.74 -7.68 20.13
N GLY A 225 -9.89 -6.43 19.73
CA GLY A 225 -10.37 -5.39 20.61
C GLY A 225 -9.90 -4.01 20.21
N SER A 226 -10.16 -3.06 21.08
CA SER A 226 -9.84 -1.66 20.90
C SER A 226 -9.26 -1.07 22.16
N GLY A 227 -8.83 0.18 22.10
CA GLY A 227 -8.38 0.89 23.28
C GLY A 227 -8.13 2.35 23.02
N SER A 228 -7.62 3.01 24.05
CA SER A 228 -7.25 4.40 23.98
C SER A 228 -6.05 4.71 24.87
N VAL A 229 -5.39 5.80 24.53
CA VAL A 229 -4.35 6.46 25.32
C VAL A 229 -4.97 7.71 25.94
N SER A 230 -4.69 7.96 27.21
CA SER A 230 -5.11 9.21 27.87
C SER A 230 -4.40 10.42 27.26
N GLU A 231 -4.99 11.61 27.41
CA GLU A 231 -4.43 12.87 26.87
C GLU A 231 -3.01 13.17 27.39
N ASP A 232 -2.67 12.71 28.59
CA ASP A 232 -1.35 12.87 29.19
C ASP A 232 -0.33 11.80 28.74
N GLY A 233 -0.75 10.81 27.94
CA GLY A 233 0.09 9.72 27.44
C GLY A 233 0.49 8.67 28.49
N ASN A 234 0.00 8.78 29.72
CA ASN A 234 0.46 7.94 30.84
C ASN A 234 -0.41 6.71 31.08
N THR A 235 -1.69 6.77 30.68
CA THR A 235 -2.64 5.67 30.88
C THR A 235 -3.06 5.10 29.53
N ILE A 236 -2.96 3.78 29.41
CA ILE A 236 -3.44 3.03 28.26
C ILE A 236 -4.57 2.12 28.72
N THR A 237 -5.72 2.21 28.07
CA THR A 237 -6.86 1.33 28.33
C THR A 237 -7.12 0.49 27.09
N LEU A 238 -7.04 -0.83 27.23
CA LEU A 238 -7.45 -1.80 26.22
C LEU A 238 -8.72 -2.52 26.66
N ILE A 239 -9.60 -2.81 25.72
CA ILE A 239 -10.78 -3.65 25.87
C ILE A 239 -10.65 -4.77 24.84
N TYR A 240 -10.48 -6.01 25.31
CA TYR A 240 -10.12 -7.11 24.44
C TYR A 240 -10.94 -8.38 24.67
N THR A 241 -11.04 -9.16 23.61
CA THR A 241 -11.74 -10.44 23.54
C THR A 241 -10.73 -11.49 23.13
N VAL A 242 -10.75 -12.62 23.84
CA VAL A 242 -10.01 -13.82 23.50
C VAL A 242 -11.04 -14.88 23.18
N ASP A 243 -11.12 -15.29 21.91
CA ASP A 243 -12.18 -16.17 21.44
C ASP A 243 -12.21 -17.49 22.24
N GLY A 244 -13.40 -17.89 22.69
CA GLY A 244 -13.59 -19.07 23.54
C GLY A 244 -13.22 -18.92 25.02
N TYR A 245 -12.71 -17.76 25.48
CA TYR A 245 -12.33 -17.53 26.89
C TYR A 245 -13.14 -16.42 27.55
N PHE A 246 -13.10 -15.22 26.99
CA PHE A 246 -13.83 -14.06 27.53
C PHE A 246 -14.00 -12.99 26.46
N SER A 247 -14.97 -12.10 26.70
CA SER A 247 -15.24 -10.94 25.87
C SER A 247 -15.15 -9.64 26.67
N ASN A 248 -14.74 -8.57 25.98
CA ASN A 248 -14.72 -7.20 26.49
C ASN A 248 -14.02 -7.03 27.84
N ARG A 249 -12.92 -7.76 28.06
CA ARG A 249 -12.13 -7.60 29.27
C ARG A 249 -11.35 -6.30 29.21
N THR A 250 -11.45 -5.51 30.27
CA THR A 250 -10.66 -4.27 30.40
C THR A 250 -9.26 -4.56 30.93
N MET A 251 -8.27 -3.94 30.32
CA MET A 251 -6.87 -3.92 30.73
C MET A 251 -6.39 -2.48 30.78
N VAL A 252 -6.04 -2.00 31.97
CA VAL A 252 -5.57 -0.62 32.18
C VAL A 252 -4.12 -0.66 32.63
N MET A 253 -3.26 0.06 31.92
CA MET A 253 -1.82 0.14 32.12
C MET A 253 -1.44 1.58 32.44
N GLU A 254 -0.70 1.79 33.51
CA GLU A 254 -0.12 3.09 33.89
C GLU A 254 1.39 3.07 33.67
N LYS A 255 1.92 4.13 33.05
CA LYS A 255 3.34 4.32 32.80
C LYS A 255 4.10 4.46 34.12
N LYS A 256 5.28 3.85 34.21
CA LYS A 256 6.17 3.95 35.37
C LYS A 256 7.10 5.16 35.28
#